data_AF-A0A415ILI4-F1
#
_entry.id   AF-A0A415ILI4-F1
#
_cell.length_a   1.000
_cell.length_b   1.000
_cell.length_c   1.000
_cell.angle_alpha   90.00
_cell.angle_beta   90.00
_cell.angle_gamma   90.00
#
_symmetry.space_group_name_H-M   'P 1'
#
loop_
_entity.id
_entity.type
_entity.pdbx_description
1 polymer ?
#
loop_
_entity_poly.entity_id
_entity_poly.type
_entity_poly.pdbx_seq_one_letter_code
_entity_poly.pdbx_strand_id
1 'polypeptide(L)'
;MRKSFLFVLFLVLGLNLPSGYCYALLILILISALFYLLATHIKIKYKRGIDFIPMSFFLIWVYGLFMGYYNGNKVSYIVANFAGMFCYLLYYVLIILDVSVAKLVNVLKITTISTSIIAIIYYTLGLFDINAAFLYSFLGGINQGSSTGQLRVYFTDLSVGFSLWFISFVYLLIGRMEKHIFLLQGIKHRSYILFLLLTTFVLYFVTASKGFMLAGVFYIFLTPILLYGKKMTSGKMSNNVFFFVALFVLIVLVLVTSDYVNIVMNIFDTEDDSNEIRYLQLAYIVEDVSWWGKGLGAVIPNFSRNDEAEYGFELTYINLIHKFGIFSCVLFLNWVYVLFKACRNVYHRKNVFNSSLSLGCMGYLFPSVGNPLLMHPACVLLNCIALYLLRKKE
;
A
#
# COMPACT_ATOMS: atom_id res chain seq x y z
N MET A 1 -13.50 1.30 23.11
CA MET A 1 -13.46 1.52 21.65
C MET A 1 -12.06 1.80 21.07
N ARG A 2 -11.34 2.86 21.46
CA ARG A 2 -10.03 3.21 20.83
C ARG A 2 -9.00 2.08 20.88
N LYS A 3 -8.79 1.43 22.03
CA LYS A 3 -7.85 0.31 22.16
C LYS A 3 -8.26 -0.86 21.24
N SER A 4 -9.54 -1.22 21.23
CA SER A 4 -10.10 -2.27 20.37
C SER A 4 -9.89 -1.96 18.89
N PHE A 5 -10.11 -0.72 18.45
CA PHE A 5 -9.85 -0.30 17.09
C PHE A 5 -8.37 -0.43 16.70
N LEU A 6 -7.45 0.02 17.56
CA LEU A 6 -6.01 -0.12 17.31
C LEU A 6 -5.57 -1.59 17.29
N PHE A 7 -6.18 -2.44 18.10
CA PHE A 7 -5.94 -3.87 18.09
C PHE A 7 -6.42 -4.51 16.78
N VAL A 8 -7.64 -4.21 16.34
CA VAL A 8 -8.15 -4.68 15.03
C VAL A 8 -7.27 -4.17 13.88
N LEU A 9 -6.82 -2.92 13.94
CA LEU A 9 -5.88 -2.37 12.97
C LEU A 9 -4.58 -3.17 12.94
N PHE A 10 -4.06 -3.60 14.10
CA PHE A 10 -2.91 -4.50 14.17
C PHE A 10 -3.22 -5.86 13.55
N LEU A 11 -4.36 -6.48 13.87
CA LEU A 11 -4.71 -7.81 13.32
C LEU A 11 -4.78 -7.79 11.79
N VAL A 12 -5.46 -6.80 11.21
CA VAL A 12 -5.66 -6.68 9.76
C VAL A 12 -4.38 -6.32 9.00
N LEU A 13 -3.49 -5.53 9.61
CA LEU A 13 -2.24 -5.11 8.96
C LEU A 13 -1.04 -6.01 9.30
N GLY A 14 -1.15 -6.86 10.32
CA GLY A 14 -0.01 -7.48 10.98
C GLY A 14 0.07 -9.00 10.88
N LEU A 15 -1.04 -9.69 10.57
CA LEU A 15 -1.13 -11.15 10.73
C LEU A 15 -1.42 -11.94 9.44
N ASN A 16 -1.45 -11.29 8.25
CA ASN A 16 -1.76 -11.95 6.97
C ASN A 16 -3.06 -12.77 7.00
N LEU A 17 -4.07 -12.29 7.74
CA LEU A 17 -5.32 -13.03 7.89
C LEU A 17 -6.03 -13.13 6.53
N PRO A 18 -6.70 -14.26 6.25
CA PRO A 18 -7.59 -14.36 5.11
C PRO A 18 -8.57 -13.18 5.03
N SER A 19 -8.79 -12.68 3.81
CA SER A 19 -9.56 -11.45 3.56
C SER A 19 -10.96 -11.46 4.18
N GLY A 20 -11.63 -12.61 4.23
CA GLY A 20 -12.92 -12.79 4.91
C GLY A 20 -12.89 -12.42 6.39
N TYR A 21 -11.85 -12.84 7.13
CA TYR A 21 -11.68 -12.47 8.54
C TYR A 21 -11.39 -10.97 8.69
N CYS A 22 -10.57 -10.40 7.80
CA CYS A 22 -10.32 -8.97 7.77
C CYS A 22 -11.63 -8.19 7.61
N TYR A 23 -12.48 -8.57 6.64
CA TYR A 23 -13.76 -7.91 6.43
C TYR A 23 -14.69 -8.03 7.64
N ALA A 24 -14.80 -9.20 8.26
CA ALA A 24 -15.62 -9.41 9.45
C ALA A 24 -15.18 -8.49 10.61
N LEU A 25 -13.88 -8.44 10.91
CA LEU A 25 -13.32 -7.57 11.95
C LEU A 25 -13.59 -6.08 11.68
N LEU A 26 -13.46 -5.65 10.43
CA LEU A 26 -13.66 -4.25 10.05
C LEU A 26 -15.14 -3.84 10.09
N ILE A 27 -16.05 -4.73 9.68
CA ILE A 27 -17.50 -4.50 9.80
C ILE A 27 -17.89 -4.36 11.27
N LEU A 28 -17.39 -5.23 12.16
CA LEU A 28 -17.63 -5.13 13.61
C LEU A 28 -17.16 -3.79 14.19
N ILE A 29 -16.01 -3.27 13.72
CA ILE A 29 -15.53 -1.94 14.10
C ILE A 29 -16.46 -0.84 13.61
N LEU A 30 -16.94 -0.90 12.37
CA LEU A 30 -17.86 0.09 11.82
C LEU A 30 -19.20 0.10 12.58
N ILE A 31 -19.75 -1.08 12.88
CA ILE A 31 -20.95 -1.23 13.72
C ILE A 31 -20.70 -0.65 15.11
N SER A 32 -19.57 -0.99 15.75
CA SER A 32 -19.19 -0.44 17.05
C SER A 32 -19.04 1.08 17.02
N ALA A 33 -18.55 1.63 15.91
CA ALA A 33 -18.40 3.08 15.72
C ALA A 33 -19.75 3.77 15.56
N LEU A 34 -20.68 3.15 14.85
CA LEU A 34 -22.05 3.64 14.73
C LEU A 34 -22.72 3.70 16.11
N PHE A 35 -22.67 2.62 16.89
CA PHE A 35 -23.21 2.62 18.25
C PHE A 35 -22.54 3.66 19.16
N TYR A 36 -21.21 3.80 19.06
CA TYR A 36 -20.49 4.81 19.82
C TYR A 36 -20.92 6.24 19.44
N LEU A 37 -21.10 6.54 18.16
CA LEU A 37 -21.61 7.82 17.68
C LEU A 37 -23.01 8.12 18.20
N LEU A 38 -23.91 7.14 18.11
CA LEU A 38 -25.29 7.26 18.59
C LEU A 38 -25.34 7.50 20.10
N ALA A 39 -24.54 6.77 20.88
CA ALA A 39 -24.52 6.88 22.34
C ALA A 39 -23.85 8.16 22.87
N THR A 40 -22.86 8.71 22.14
CA THR A 40 -22.08 9.87 22.59
C THR A 40 -22.51 11.19 21.96
N HIS A 41 -23.38 11.15 20.95
CA HIS A 41 -23.82 12.31 20.16
C HIS A 41 -22.66 13.16 19.60
N ILE A 42 -21.49 12.56 19.37
CA ILE A 42 -20.31 13.24 18.85
C ILE A 42 -20.56 13.62 17.38
N LYS A 43 -20.44 14.92 17.08
CA LYS A 43 -20.45 15.41 15.70
C LYS A 43 -19.08 15.21 15.03
N ILE A 44 -19.06 14.60 13.85
CA ILE A 44 -17.85 14.48 13.03
C ILE A 44 -17.46 15.88 12.55
N LYS A 45 -16.29 16.36 12.99
CA LYS A 45 -15.76 17.66 12.58
C LYS A 45 -15.01 17.52 11.25
N TYR A 46 -15.73 17.67 10.14
CA TYR A 46 -15.14 17.87 8.82
C TYR A 46 -14.44 19.23 8.81
N LYS A 47 -13.11 19.23 8.73
CA LYS A 47 -12.31 20.46 8.86
C LYS A 47 -11.43 20.74 7.66
N ARG A 48 -11.27 19.78 6.74
CA ARG A 48 -10.32 19.89 5.62
C ARG A 48 -10.87 19.19 4.39
N GLY A 49 -10.52 19.70 3.20
CA GLY A 49 -10.88 19.06 1.92
C GLY A 49 -10.42 17.59 1.81
N ILE A 50 -9.35 17.22 2.53
CA ILE A 50 -8.86 15.83 2.59
C ILE A 50 -9.86 14.86 3.23
N ASP A 51 -10.80 15.36 4.04
CA ASP A 51 -11.80 14.55 4.74
C ASP A 51 -12.87 14.01 3.76
N PHE A 52 -12.99 14.56 2.55
CA PHE A 52 -13.93 14.11 1.51
C PHE A 52 -13.36 13.02 0.60
N ILE A 53 -12.04 12.81 0.57
CA ILE A 53 -11.40 11.82 -0.28
C ILE A 53 -11.91 10.40 0.02
N PRO A 54 -11.92 9.91 1.29
CA PRO A 54 -12.45 8.59 1.61
C PRO A 54 -13.92 8.42 1.20
N MET A 55 -14.75 9.46 1.39
CA MET A 55 -16.15 9.43 0.95
C MET A 55 -16.24 9.27 -0.56
N SER A 56 -15.42 9.96 -1.34
CA SER A 56 -15.47 9.82 -2.81
C SER A 56 -15.09 8.41 -3.28
N PHE A 57 -14.12 7.74 -2.65
CA PHE A 57 -13.85 6.32 -2.93
C PHE A 57 -15.08 5.46 -2.63
N PHE A 58 -15.70 5.65 -1.46
CA PHE A 58 -16.90 4.91 -1.08
C PHE A 58 -18.07 5.14 -2.05
N LEU A 59 -18.33 6.39 -2.44
CA LEU A 59 -19.40 6.73 -3.38
C LEU A 59 -19.17 6.17 -4.79
N ILE A 60 -17.92 6.13 -5.26
CA ILE A 60 -17.59 5.52 -6.56
C ILE A 60 -17.78 4.00 -6.50
N TRP A 61 -17.48 3.37 -5.36
CA TRP A 61 -17.79 1.95 -5.17
C TRP A 61 -19.31 1.69 -5.24
N VAL A 62 -20.11 2.52 -4.56
CA VAL A 62 -21.59 2.48 -4.63
C VAL A 62 -22.08 2.68 -6.06
N TYR A 63 -21.51 3.64 -6.80
CA TYR A 63 -21.80 3.81 -8.23
C TYR A 63 -21.51 2.53 -9.03
N GLY A 64 -20.35 1.90 -8.82
CA GLY A 64 -20.00 0.65 -9.49
C GLY A 64 -20.93 -0.51 -9.15
N LEU A 65 -21.45 -0.57 -7.91
CA LEU A 65 -22.48 -1.55 -7.54
C LEU A 65 -23.75 -1.36 -8.38
N PHE A 66 -24.28 -0.13 -8.44
CA PHE A 66 -25.47 0.18 -9.23
C PHE A 66 -25.27 -0.11 -10.71
N MET A 67 -24.13 0.28 -11.29
CA MET A 67 -23.80 -0.04 -12.67
C MET A 67 -23.70 -1.55 -12.91
N GLY A 68 -23.16 -2.30 -11.94
CA GLY A 68 -23.08 -3.75 -12.04
C GLY A 68 -24.45 -4.42 -12.09
N TYR A 69 -25.37 -3.99 -11.21
CA TYR A 69 -26.76 -4.47 -11.23
C TYR A 69 -27.49 -4.06 -12.51
N TYR A 70 -27.33 -2.80 -12.95
CA TYR A 70 -27.96 -2.29 -14.16
C TYR A 70 -27.54 -3.06 -15.42
N ASN A 71 -26.26 -3.43 -15.52
CA ASN A 71 -25.73 -4.20 -16.64
C ASN A 71 -25.96 -5.72 -16.52
N GLY A 72 -26.61 -6.19 -15.46
CA GLY A 72 -26.91 -7.62 -15.26
C GLY A 72 -25.68 -8.47 -14.92
N ASN A 73 -24.64 -7.90 -14.31
CA ASN A 73 -23.46 -8.65 -13.89
C ASN A 73 -23.81 -9.67 -12.80
N LYS A 74 -23.03 -10.76 -12.68
CA LYS A 74 -23.24 -11.80 -11.66
C LYS A 74 -23.18 -11.17 -10.25
N VAL A 75 -24.22 -11.37 -9.44
CA VAL A 75 -24.37 -10.73 -8.11
C VAL A 75 -23.22 -11.05 -7.16
N SER A 76 -22.75 -12.30 -7.15
CA SER A 76 -21.60 -12.71 -6.34
C SER A 76 -20.33 -11.93 -6.70
N TYR A 77 -20.13 -11.60 -7.98
CA TYR A 77 -18.98 -10.84 -8.47
C TYR A 77 -19.13 -9.35 -8.18
N ILE A 78 -20.35 -8.80 -8.27
CA ILE A 78 -20.64 -7.39 -7.92
C ILE A 78 -20.17 -7.09 -6.50
N VAL A 79 -20.55 -7.94 -5.53
CA VAL A 79 -20.27 -7.73 -4.11
C VAL A 79 -18.79 -7.98 -3.77
N ALA A 80 -18.16 -8.97 -4.41
CA ALA A 80 -16.77 -9.32 -4.13
C ALA A 80 -15.76 -8.35 -4.77
N ASN A 81 -16.09 -7.79 -5.94
CA ASN A 81 -15.17 -6.93 -6.69
C ASN A 81 -14.95 -5.59 -5.99
N PHE A 82 -13.67 -5.27 -5.74
CA PHE A 82 -13.24 -4.06 -5.06
C PHE A 82 -13.91 -3.80 -3.69
N ALA A 83 -14.37 -4.86 -3.01
CA ALA A 83 -15.08 -4.75 -1.73
C ALA A 83 -14.32 -3.92 -0.69
N GLY A 84 -12.98 -3.98 -0.64
CA GLY A 84 -12.21 -3.17 0.30
C GLY A 84 -12.39 -1.65 0.16
N MET A 85 -13.01 -1.13 -0.90
CA MET A 85 -13.39 0.29 -0.97
C MET A 85 -14.38 0.69 0.14
N PHE A 86 -15.19 -0.22 0.71
CA PHE A 86 -16.01 0.13 1.88
C PHE A 86 -15.14 0.50 3.10
N CYS A 87 -13.92 -0.04 3.18
CA CYS A 87 -13.00 0.20 4.30
C CYS A 87 -12.55 1.66 4.37
N TYR A 88 -12.77 2.48 3.34
CA TYR A 88 -12.55 3.93 3.42
C TYR A 88 -13.38 4.62 4.50
N LEU A 89 -14.51 4.02 4.93
CA LEU A 89 -15.29 4.52 6.07
C LEU A 89 -14.50 4.49 7.39
N LEU A 90 -13.49 3.62 7.52
CA LEU A 90 -12.64 3.51 8.71
C LEU A 90 -11.77 4.76 8.93
N TYR A 91 -11.56 5.57 7.89
CA TYR A 91 -10.98 6.90 8.04
C TYR A 91 -11.76 7.76 9.05
N TYR A 92 -13.09 7.71 9.00
CA TYR A 92 -13.92 8.48 9.92
C TYR A 92 -13.83 7.95 11.35
N VAL A 93 -13.60 6.64 11.51
CA VAL A 93 -13.32 6.04 12.83
C VAL A 93 -12.02 6.61 13.42
N LEU A 94 -10.96 6.79 12.62
CA LEU A 94 -9.73 7.47 13.05
C LEU A 94 -10.00 8.90 13.53
N ILE A 95 -10.88 9.64 12.84
CA ILE A 95 -11.28 11.00 13.20
C ILE A 95 -12.08 11.02 14.50
N ILE A 96 -13.12 10.19 14.61
CA ILE A 96 -14.02 10.13 15.76
C ILE A 96 -13.25 9.78 17.02
N LEU A 97 -12.34 8.82 16.91
CA LEU A 97 -11.53 8.35 18.03
C LEU A 97 -10.37 9.29 18.36
N ASP A 98 -10.08 10.29 17.52
CA ASP A 98 -8.93 11.19 17.62
C ASP A 98 -7.63 10.45 18.01
N VAL A 99 -7.25 9.47 17.17
CA VAL A 99 -6.04 8.67 17.39
C VAL A 99 -4.80 9.56 17.28
N SER A 100 -3.91 9.52 18.27
CA SER A 100 -2.65 10.28 18.20
C SER A 100 -1.66 9.65 17.23
N VAL A 101 -0.82 10.47 16.60
CA VAL A 101 0.23 10.01 15.66
C VAL A 101 1.12 8.95 16.31
N ALA A 102 1.61 9.19 17.53
CA ALA A 102 2.44 8.25 18.26
C ALA A 102 1.79 6.86 18.45
N LYS A 103 0.47 6.79 18.70
CA LYS A 103 -0.24 5.51 18.81
C LYS A 103 -0.32 4.79 17.47
N LEU A 104 -0.54 5.54 16.39
CA LEU A 104 -0.58 4.99 15.03
C LEU A 104 0.79 4.47 14.59
N VAL A 105 1.85 5.23 14.88
CA VAL A 105 3.25 4.82 14.66
C VAL A 105 3.57 3.54 15.43
N ASN A 106 3.11 3.42 16.69
CA ASN A 106 3.29 2.18 17.44
C ASN A 106 2.59 0.98 16.79
N VAL A 107 1.37 1.14 16.28
CA VAL A 107 0.70 0.07 15.52
C VAL A 107 1.51 -0.29 14.28
N LEU A 108 1.90 0.69 13.45
CA LEU A 108 2.69 0.45 12.23
C LEU A 108 4.03 -0.23 12.50
N LYS A 109 4.69 0.11 13.63
CA LYS A 109 5.90 -0.59 14.10
C LYS A 109 5.63 -2.06 14.36
N ILE A 110 4.64 -2.36 15.19
CA ILE A 110 4.33 -3.73 15.60
C ILE A 110 3.84 -4.55 14.40
N THR A 111 3.00 -3.98 13.54
CA THR A 111 2.53 -4.66 12.32
C THR A 111 3.67 -4.95 11.37
N THR A 112 4.58 -4.00 11.12
CA THR A 112 5.74 -4.23 10.24
C THR A 112 6.66 -5.31 10.80
N ILE A 113 6.92 -5.31 12.12
CA ILE A 113 7.71 -6.37 12.75
C ILE A 113 7.01 -7.72 12.59
N SER A 114 5.72 -7.78 12.87
CA SER A 114 4.90 -8.99 12.76
C SER A 114 4.91 -9.55 11.34
N THR A 115 4.59 -8.75 10.33
CA THR A 115 4.60 -9.18 8.93
C THR A 115 5.99 -9.59 8.46
N SER A 116 7.04 -8.89 8.92
CA SER A 116 8.43 -9.26 8.61
C SER A 116 8.80 -10.61 9.20
N ILE A 117 8.43 -10.89 10.45
CA ILE A 117 8.66 -12.19 11.10
C ILE A 117 7.92 -13.29 10.34
N ILE A 118 6.64 -13.07 10.00
CA ILE A 118 5.84 -14.03 9.22
C ILE A 118 6.52 -14.32 7.87
N ALA A 119 6.97 -13.28 7.16
CA ALA A 119 7.65 -13.45 5.87
C ALA A 119 8.95 -14.26 6.02
N ILE A 120 9.76 -13.94 7.04
CA ILE A 120 11.04 -14.60 7.30
C ILE A 120 10.81 -16.07 7.68
N ILE A 121 9.79 -16.37 8.50
CA ILE A 121 9.43 -17.75 8.85
C ILE A 121 9.09 -18.53 7.58
N TYR A 122 8.16 -18.03 6.75
CA TYR A 122 7.81 -18.70 5.49
C TYR A 122 8.99 -18.84 4.55
N TYR A 123 9.85 -17.82 4.47
CA TYR A 123 11.02 -17.85 3.59
C TYR A 123 12.02 -18.91 4.06
N THR A 124 12.23 -19.00 5.37
CA THR A 124 13.12 -20.01 5.99
C THR A 124 12.57 -21.42 5.80
N LEU A 125 11.26 -21.62 6.00
CA LEU A 125 10.62 -22.91 5.73
C LEU A 125 10.76 -23.31 4.26
N GLY A 126 10.59 -22.36 3.32
CA GLY A 126 10.81 -22.60 1.89
C GLY A 126 12.27 -22.92 1.55
N LEU A 127 13.25 -22.30 2.21
CA LEU A 127 14.67 -22.62 2.02
C LEU A 127 15.03 -24.06 2.43
N PHE A 128 14.37 -24.58 3.47
CA PHE A 128 14.61 -25.92 4.00
C PHE A 128 13.60 -26.96 3.50
N ASP A 129 12.74 -26.60 2.54
CA ASP A 129 11.67 -27.45 2.00
C ASP A 129 10.75 -28.05 3.09
N ILE A 130 10.49 -27.26 4.15
CA ILE A 130 9.64 -27.67 5.27
C ILE A 130 8.18 -27.33 4.96
N ASN A 131 7.30 -28.31 5.09
CA ASN A 131 5.87 -28.14 4.86
C ASN A 131 5.25 -27.10 5.82
N ALA A 132 4.68 -26.03 5.25
CA ALA A 132 4.05 -24.93 5.97
C ALA A 132 2.51 -24.98 5.99
N ALA A 133 1.88 -26.11 5.62
CA ALA A 133 0.42 -26.23 5.51
C ALA A 133 -0.34 -25.81 6.78
N PHE A 134 0.20 -26.13 7.97
CA PHE A 134 -0.38 -25.68 9.23
C PHE A 134 -0.40 -24.15 9.36
N LEU A 135 0.64 -23.44 8.91
CA LEU A 135 0.67 -21.98 9.01
C LEU A 135 -0.33 -21.30 8.06
N TYR A 136 -0.55 -21.87 6.86
CA TYR A 136 -1.49 -21.32 5.89
C TYR A 136 -2.93 -21.27 6.40
N SER A 137 -3.32 -22.21 7.27
CA SER A 137 -4.68 -22.21 7.84
C SER A 137 -4.91 -21.09 8.86
N PHE A 138 -3.86 -20.60 9.52
CA PHE A 138 -3.93 -19.52 10.52
C PHE A 138 -3.55 -18.14 9.98
N LEU A 139 -2.48 -18.08 9.19
CA LEU A 139 -1.84 -16.85 8.71
C LEU A 139 -2.05 -16.63 7.22
N GLY A 140 -3.03 -17.31 6.61
CA GLY A 140 -3.37 -17.15 5.20
C GLY A 140 -2.33 -17.73 4.23
N GLY A 141 -2.74 -17.83 2.96
CA GLY A 141 -1.86 -18.28 1.89
C GLY A 141 -0.78 -17.24 1.54
N ILE A 142 0.28 -17.73 0.93
CA ILE A 142 1.34 -16.91 0.33
C ILE A 142 1.52 -17.30 -1.13
N ASN A 143 1.93 -16.36 -1.97
CA ASN A 143 2.35 -16.70 -3.32
C ASN A 143 3.82 -17.12 -3.29
N GLN A 144 4.08 -18.36 -3.68
CA GLN A 144 5.40 -18.92 -3.88
C GLN A 144 5.70 -18.99 -5.38
N GLY A 145 6.93 -18.66 -5.77
CA GLY A 145 7.37 -18.65 -7.17
C GLY A 145 7.54 -17.23 -7.76
N SER A 146 8.68 -17.03 -8.41
CA SER A 146 8.99 -15.84 -9.20
C SER A 146 9.35 -16.25 -10.63
N SER A 147 8.87 -15.51 -11.64
CA SER A 147 9.26 -15.72 -13.04
C SER A 147 10.77 -15.53 -13.27
N THR A 148 11.45 -14.88 -12.33
CA THR A 148 12.89 -14.61 -12.35
C THR A 148 13.73 -15.65 -11.58
N GLY A 149 13.11 -16.74 -11.09
CA GLY A 149 13.81 -17.88 -10.49
C GLY A 149 14.15 -17.79 -8.99
N GLN A 150 13.88 -16.65 -8.32
CA GLN A 150 14.14 -16.50 -6.89
C GLN A 150 13.05 -17.17 -6.03
N LEU A 151 13.47 -17.71 -4.88
CA LEU A 151 12.54 -18.06 -3.80
C LEU A 151 11.78 -16.81 -3.37
N ARG A 152 10.46 -16.94 -3.25
CA ARG A 152 9.56 -15.81 -3.01
C ARG A 152 8.56 -16.14 -1.92
N VAL A 153 8.40 -15.19 -1.00
CA VAL A 153 7.26 -15.13 -0.07
C VAL A 153 6.56 -13.80 -0.25
N TYR A 154 5.33 -13.87 -0.74
CA TYR A 154 4.56 -12.68 -1.04
C TYR A 154 3.15 -12.77 -0.48
N PHE A 155 2.75 -11.71 0.22
CA PHE A 155 1.38 -11.46 0.64
C PHE A 155 1.14 -9.95 0.81
N THR A 156 -0.11 -9.52 0.69
CA THR A 156 -0.47 -8.10 0.55
C THR A 156 -0.02 -7.23 1.73
N ASP A 157 -0.12 -7.76 2.95
CA ASP A 157 0.16 -7.02 4.19
C ASP A 157 1.63 -6.63 4.33
N LEU A 158 2.54 -7.25 3.57
CA LEU A 158 3.95 -6.82 3.47
C LEU A 158 4.07 -5.37 3.05
N SER A 159 3.10 -4.82 2.32
CA SER A 159 3.04 -3.42 1.92
C SER A 159 3.09 -2.44 3.10
N VAL A 160 2.68 -2.88 4.30
CA VAL A 160 2.81 -2.08 5.53
C VAL A 160 4.27 -1.73 5.83
N GLY A 161 5.21 -2.59 5.44
CA GLY A 161 6.64 -2.37 5.59
C GLY A 161 7.15 -1.11 4.89
N PHE A 162 6.52 -0.67 3.78
CA PHE A 162 6.90 0.57 3.10
C PHE A 162 6.78 1.81 4.00
N SER A 163 5.86 1.79 4.98
CA SER A 163 5.68 2.89 5.93
C SER A 163 6.95 3.14 6.75
N LEU A 164 7.53 2.09 7.34
CA LEU A 164 8.76 2.19 8.12
C LEU A 164 10.00 2.23 7.24
N TRP A 165 9.98 1.59 6.09
CA TRP A 165 11.10 1.64 5.15
C TRP A 165 11.35 3.08 4.69
N PHE A 166 10.32 3.75 4.15
CA PHE A 166 10.46 5.09 3.59
C PHE A 166 10.77 6.14 4.67
N ILE A 167 10.12 6.08 5.83
CA ILE A 167 10.42 7.02 6.92
C ILE A 167 11.85 6.84 7.45
N SER A 168 12.36 5.60 7.52
CA SER A 168 13.73 5.32 7.91
C SER A 168 14.72 5.81 6.86
N PHE A 169 14.41 5.61 5.58
CA PHE A 169 15.21 6.10 4.48
C PHE A 169 15.33 7.64 4.52
N VAL A 170 14.20 8.35 4.67
CA VAL A 170 14.19 9.81 4.83
C VAL A 170 14.98 10.23 6.07
N TYR A 171 14.80 9.56 7.21
CA TYR A 171 15.49 9.88 8.45
C TYR A 171 17.02 9.80 8.34
N LEU A 172 17.55 8.81 7.61
CA LEU A 172 18.99 8.68 7.41
C LEU A 172 19.56 9.80 6.53
N LEU A 173 18.77 10.30 5.58
CA LEU A 173 19.19 11.33 4.63
C LEU A 173 18.94 12.76 5.15
N ILE A 174 18.05 12.96 6.12
CA ILE A 174 17.75 14.30 6.64
C ILE A 174 18.91 14.89 7.48
N GLY A 175 18.98 16.22 7.55
CA GLY A 175 20.01 16.92 8.32
C GLY A 175 19.89 16.68 9.83
N ARG A 176 21.02 16.77 10.57
CA ARG A 176 21.07 16.50 12.02
C ARG A 176 20.01 17.26 12.83
N MET A 177 19.79 18.54 12.53
CA MET A 177 18.81 19.38 13.22
C MET A 177 17.37 18.91 13.03
N GLU A 178 17.04 18.34 11.87
CA GLU A 178 15.68 17.90 11.53
C GLU A 178 15.37 16.50 12.11
N LYS A 179 16.39 15.73 12.50
CA LYS A 179 16.21 14.40 13.13
C LYS A 179 15.43 14.47 14.43
N HIS A 180 15.47 15.58 15.17
CA HIS A 180 14.72 15.74 16.42
C HIS A 180 13.21 15.51 16.22
N ILE A 181 12.63 16.02 15.13
CA ILE A 181 11.19 15.87 14.80
C ILE A 181 10.80 14.38 14.71
N PHE A 182 11.69 13.55 14.17
CA PHE A 182 11.49 12.12 14.01
C PHE A 182 11.64 11.35 15.32
N LEU A 183 12.48 11.82 16.23
CA LEU A 183 12.69 11.19 17.53
C LEU A 183 11.51 11.44 18.49
N LEU A 184 10.87 12.61 18.39
CA LEU A 184 9.70 12.98 19.20
C LEU A 184 8.51 12.02 19.05
N GLN A 185 8.44 11.28 17.94
CA GLN A 185 7.36 10.33 17.65
C GLN A 185 7.62 8.92 18.23
N GLY A 186 8.65 8.77 19.07
CA GLY A 186 8.90 7.56 19.86
C GLY A 186 9.66 6.46 19.11
N ILE A 187 10.47 6.81 18.11
CA ILE A 187 11.41 5.90 17.44
C ILE A 187 12.83 6.34 17.78
N LYS A 188 13.64 5.45 18.35
CA LYS A 188 15.04 5.73 18.70
C LYS A 188 15.91 5.72 17.43
N HIS A 189 17.02 6.47 17.43
CA HIS A 189 17.94 6.55 16.27
C HIS A 189 18.35 5.17 15.73
N ARG A 190 18.75 4.25 16.61
CA ARG A 190 19.20 2.89 16.21
C ARG A 190 18.07 2.08 15.56
N SER A 191 16.82 2.31 15.98
CA SER A 191 15.67 1.61 15.42
C SER A 191 15.41 1.95 13.95
N TYR A 192 15.71 3.18 13.50
CA TYR A 192 15.57 3.53 12.08
C TYR A 192 16.52 2.73 11.17
N ILE A 193 17.75 2.49 11.60
CA ILE A 193 18.70 1.66 10.84
C ILE A 193 18.20 0.21 10.80
N LEU A 194 17.79 -0.33 11.94
CA LEU A 194 17.25 -1.69 12.02
C LEU A 194 15.99 -1.87 11.17
N PHE A 195 15.07 -0.90 11.21
CA PHE A 195 13.87 -0.93 10.39
C PHE A 195 14.21 -0.84 8.91
N LEU A 196 15.14 0.02 8.50
CA LEU A 196 15.57 0.09 7.11
C LEU A 196 16.14 -1.25 6.64
N LEU A 197 17.04 -1.86 7.41
CA LEU A 197 17.64 -3.15 7.04
C LEU A 197 16.60 -4.27 6.97
N LEU A 198 15.77 -4.41 8.02
CA LEU A 198 14.72 -5.43 8.08
C LEU A 198 13.73 -5.28 6.93
N THR A 199 13.20 -4.07 6.73
CA THR A 199 12.20 -3.84 5.67
C THR A 199 12.81 -3.90 4.28
N THR A 200 14.07 -3.50 4.07
CA THR A 200 14.74 -3.69 2.78
C THR A 200 14.88 -5.18 2.46
N PHE A 201 15.34 -5.98 3.43
CA PHE A 201 15.44 -7.42 3.26
C PHE A 201 14.08 -8.04 2.92
N VAL A 202 13.05 -7.73 3.71
CA VAL A 202 11.71 -8.33 3.51
C VAL A 202 11.06 -7.84 2.22
N LEU A 203 11.04 -6.52 1.98
CA LEU A 203 10.30 -5.94 0.85
C LEU A 203 10.93 -6.25 -0.50
N TYR A 204 12.26 -6.38 -0.60
CA TYR A 204 12.93 -6.54 -1.89
C TYR A 204 13.53 -7.92 -2.11
N PHE A 205 14.10 -8.54 -1.06
CA PHE A 205 14.72 -9.86 -1.19
C PHE A 205 13.69 -10.97 -0.94
N VAL A 206 13.04 -10.99 0.23
CA VAL A 206 12.07 -12.04 0.56
C VAL A 206 10.87 -12.05 -0.39
N THR A 207 10.36 -10.87 -0.79
CA THR A 207 9.22 -10.83 -1.72
C THR A 207 9.60 -11.12 -3.17
N ALA A 208 10.86 -10.90 -3.55
CA ALA A 208 11.35 -10.97 -4.92
C ALA A 208 10.35 -10.44 -5.98
N SER A 209 9.63 -9.35 -5.68
CA SER A 209 8.51 -8.88 -6.49
C SER A 209 8.89 -7.66 -7.32
N LYS A 210 8.69 -7.73 -8.64
CA LYS A 210 8.84 -6.61 -9.60
C LYS A 210 8.13 -5.35 -9.13
N GLY A 211 6.90 -5.51 -8.64
CA GLY A 211 6.07 -4.41 -8.17
C GLY A 211 6.57 -3.76 -6.87
N PHE A 212 7.12 -4.55 -5.94
CA PHE A 212 7.77 -4.01 -4.74
C PHE A 212 9.07 -3.30 -5.11
N MET A 213 9.87 -3.88 -6.02
CA MET A 213 11.11 -3.30 -6.53
C MET A 213 10.86 -1.94 -7.20
N LEU A 214 9.80 -1.83 -8.00
CA LEU A 214 9.36 -0.58 -8.63
C LEU A 214 9.09 0.52 -7.59
N ALA A 215 8.47 0.18 -6.45
CA ALA A 215 8.27 1.12 -5.35
C ALA A 215 9.61 1.64 -4.79
N GLY A 216 10.57 0.73 -4.60
CA GLY A 216 11.91 1.05 -4.12
C GLY A 216 12.64 1.98 -5.07
N VAL A 217 12.65 1.67 -6.37
CA VAL A 217 13.22 2.52 -7.42
C VAL A 217 12.59 3.90 -7.37
N PHE A 218 11.25 3.99 -7.41
CA PHE A 218 10.54 5.26 -7.36
C PHE A 218 10.95 6.11 -6.14
N TYR A 219 10.96 5.53 -4.94
CA TYR A 219 11.29 6.27 -3.72
C TYR A 219 12.78 6.63 -3.60
N ILE A 220 13.69 5.80 -4.09
CA ILE A 220 15.13 6.09 -4.14
C ILE A 220 15.38 7.34 -4.99
N PHE A 221 14.70 7.49 -6.14
CA PHE A 221 14.82 8.67 -6.98
C PHE A 221 14.05 9.89 -6.47
N LEU A 222 12.86 9.67 -5.88
CA LEU A 222 12.04 10.75 -5.36
C LEU A 222 12.70 11.43 -4.14
N THR A 223 13.31 10.67 -3.24
CA THR A 223 13.77 11.19 -1.94
C THR A 223 14.84 12.29 -2.07
N PRO A 224 15.90 12.15 -2.90
CA PRO A 224 16.85 13.23 -3.15
C PRO A 224 16.20 14.50 -3.69
N ILE A 225 15.23 14.38 -4.59
CA ILE A 225 14.49 15.53 -5.14
C ILE A 225 13.76 16.26 -4.02
N LEU A 226 13.04 15.51 -3.16
CA LEU A 226 12.29 16.09 -2.04
C LEU A 226 13.20 16.74 -1.00
N LEU A 227 14.33 16.12 -0.67
CA LEU A 227 15.19 16.61 0.40
C LEU A 227 16.17 17.69 -0.08
N TYR A 228 16.73 17.56 -1.28
CA TYR A 228 17.83 18.39 -1.72
C TYR A 228 17.50 19.28 -2.91
N GLY A 229 16.38 19.08 -3.61
CA GLY A 229 16.05 19.83 -4.83
C GLY A 229 16.17 21.35 -4.66
N LYS A 230 15.59 21.93 -3.60
CA LYS A 230 15.69 23.38 -3.32
C LYS A 230 17.11 23.84 -2.99
N LYS A 231 17.93 22.99 -2.37
CA LYS A 231 19.31 23.31 -2.01
C LYS A 231 20.24 23.22 -3.23
N MET A 232 20.03 22.21 -4.07
CA MET A 232 20.75 22.01 -5.34
C MET A 232 20.53 23.18 -6.29
N THR A 233 19.29 23.67 -6.44
CA THR A 233 19.01 24.88 -7.25
C THR A 233 19.68 26.15 -6.72
N SER A 234 20.09 26.16 -5.45
CA SER A 234 20.80 27.28 -4.83
C SER A 234 22.32 27.09 -4.76
N GLY A 235 22.87 26.05 -5.41
CA GLY A 235 24.30 25.73 -5.42
C GLY A 235 24.87 25.20 -4.09
N LYS A 236 24.02 24.89 -3.10
CA LYS A 236 24.44 24.43 -1.78
C LYS A 236 24.22 22.92 -1.65
N MET A 237 25.26 22.11 -1.85
CA MET A 237 25.16 20.66 -1.70
C MET A 237 25.39 20.23 -0.23
N SER A 238 24.55 19.33 0.26
CA SER A 238 24.68 18.76 1.61
C SER A 238 25.60 17.53 1.57
N ASN A 239 26.47 17.35 2.57
CA ASN A 239 27.32 16.14 2.69
C ASN A 239 26.50 14.84 2.68
N ASN A 240 25.23 14.88 3.12
CA ASN A 240 24.33 13.72 3.07
C ASN A 240 24.01 13.24 1.63
N VAL A 241 24.24 14.06 0.59
CA VAL A 241 24.12 13.64 -0.80
C VAL A 241 25.20 12.61 -1.15
N PHE A 242 26.43 12.80 -0.65
CA PHE A 242 27.50 11.83 -0.83
C PHE A 242 27.17 10.49 -0.17
N PHE A 243 26.60 10.53 1.04
CA PHE A 243 26.12 9.32 1.72
C PHE A 243 25.01 8.61 0.92
N PHE A 244 24.08 9.35 0.32
CA PHE A 244 23.07 8.78 -0.57
C PHE A 244 23.70 8.09 -1.77
N VAL A 245 24.66 8.73 -2.45
CA VAL A 245 25.35 8.14 -3.62
C VAL A 245 26.09 6.86 -3.22
N ALA A 246 26.80 6.86 -2.10
CA ALA A 246 27.49 5.66 -1.59
C ALA A 246 26.50 4.52 -1.29
N LEU A 247 25.38 4.83 -0.63
CA LEU A 247 24.32 3.86 -0.35
C LEU A 247 23.69 3.30 -1.63
N PHE A 248 23.45 4.16 -2.63
CA PHE A 248 22.91 3.77 -3.92
C PHE A 248 23.84 2.80 -4.66
N VAL A 249 25.14 3.11 -4.73
CA VAL A 249 26.14 2.23 -5.34
C VAL A 249 26.18 0.88 -4.63
N LEU A 250 26.13 0.87 -3.30
CA LEU A 250 26.08 -0.37 -2.52
C LEU A 250 24.83 -1.20 -2.85
N ILE A 251 23.65 -0.58 -2.95
CA ILE A 251 22.41 -1.27 -3.32
C ILE A 251 22.55 -1.88 -4.72
N VAL A 252 23.01 -1.11 -5.70
CA VAL A 252 23.20 -1.60 -7.08
C VAL A 252 24.17 -2.77 -7.11
N LEU A 253 25.30 -2.67 -6.39
CA LEU A 253 26.28 -3.75 -6.31
C LEU A 253 25.64 -5.03 -5.74
N VAL A 254 24.91 -4.93 -4.62
CA VAL A 254 24.22 -6.09 -4.02
C VAL A 254 23.22 -6.71 -4.99
N LEU A 255 22.42 -5.90 -5.70
CA LEU A 255 21.45 -6.39 -6.67
C LEU A 255 22.10 -7.12 -7.85
N VAL A 256 23.23 -6.62 -8.35
CA VAL A 256 23.99 -7.26 -9.41
C VAL A 256 24.62 -8.56 -8.93
N THR A 257 25.27 -8.56 -7.76
CA THR A 257 25.96 -9.75 -7.25
C THR A 257 25.02 -10.86 -6.75
N SER A 258 23.74 -10.57 -6.58
CA SER A 258 22.72 -11.53 -6.12
C SER A 258 21.72 -11.93 -7.21
N ASP A 259 21.92 -11.51 -8.45
CA ASP A 259 21.01 -11.68 -9.59
C ASP A 259 19.61 -11.05 -9.42
N TYR A 260 19.36 -10.32 -8.33
CA TYR A 260 18.13 -9.55 -8.13
C TYR A 260 18.00 -8.37 -9.10
N VAL A 261 19.07 -7.99 -9.81
CA VAL A 261 19.01 -7.03 -10.92
C VAL A 261 18.05 -7.49 -12.03
N ASN A 262 17.90 -8.80 -12.25
CA ASN A 262 16.99 -9.35 -13.25
C ASN A 262 15.53 -9.01 -12.96
N ILE A 263 15.15 -8.89 -11.68
CA ILE A 263 13.80 -8.44 -11.29
C ILE A 263 13.56 -7.00 -11.75
N VAL A 264 14.58 -6.14 -11.71
CA VAL A 264 14.50 -4.74 -12.15
C VAL A 264 14.45 -4.65 -13.68
N MET A 265 15.31 -5.40 -14.36
CA MET A 265 15.36 -5.41 -15.82
C MET A 265 14.06 -5.95 -16.42
N ASN A 266 13.47 -6.97 -15.80
CA ASN A 266 12.29 -7.64 -16.32
C ASN A 266 10.96 -7.02 -15.82
N ILE A 267 10.96 -5.82 -15.19
CA ILE A 267 9.73 -5.21 -14.66
C ILE A 267 8.66 -5.09 -15.76
N PHE A 268 9.06 -4.63 -16.95
CA PHE A 268 8.15 -4.38 -18.09
C PHE A 268 8.49 -5.20 -19.34
N ASP A 269 9.43 -6.13 -19.21
CA ASP A 269 9.86 -6.98 -20.33
C ASP A 269 8.68 -7.80 -20.88
N THR A 270 8.51 -7.78 -22.20
CA THR A 270 7.47 -8.49 -22.93
C THR A 270 7.75 -9.99 -23.05
N GLU A 271 9.01 -10.40 -22.95
CA GLU A 271 9.42 -11.81 -23.05
C GLU A 271 9.27 -12.57 -21.72
N ASP A 272 8.93 -11.89 -20.62
CA ASP A 272 8.63 -12.54 -19.34
C ASP A 272 7.20 -13.10 -19.32
N ASP A 273 7.06 -14.39 -19.03
CA ASP A 273 5.77 -15.12 -18.98
C ASP A 273 4.67 -14.38 -18.21
N SER A 274 5.02 -13.77 -17.07
CA SER A 274 4.03 -13.08 -16.23
C SER A 274 3.54 -11.77 -16.87
N ASN A 275 4.40 -11.13 -17.66
CA ASN A 275 4.09 -9.89 -18.37
C ASN A 275 3.40 -10.15 -19.70
N GLU A 276 3.77 -11.21 -20.43
CA GLU A 276 3.09 -11.61 -21.68
C GLU A 276 1.57 -11.74 -21.44
N ILE A 277 1.18 -12.44 -20.38
CA ILE A 277 -0.24 -12.62 -20.03
C ILE A 277 -0.90 -11.29 -19.64
N ARG A 278 -0.17 -10.37 -19.01
CA ARG A 278 -0.69 -9.03 -18.69
C ARG A 278 -0.89 -8.20 -19.95
N TYR A 279 0.02 -8.24 -20.91
CA TYR A 279 -0.12 -7.54 -22.18
C TYR A 279 -1.28 -8.11 -23.01
N LEU A 280 -1.46 -9.43 -23.01
CA LEU A 280 -2.62 -10.07 -23.61
C LEU A 280 -3.92 -9.60 -22.93
N GLN A 281 -3.99 -9.63 -21.60
CA GLN A 281 -5.14 -9.13 -20.83
C GLN A 281 -5.42 -7.64 -21.13
N LEU A 282 -4.37 -6.82 -21.27
CA LEU A 282 -4.49 -5.41 -21.59
C LEU A 282 -5.20 -5.18 -22.92
N ALA A 283 -4.84 -5.95 -23.97
CA ALA A 283 -5.47 -5.83 -25.29
C ALA A 283 -6.98 -6.05 -25.21
N TYR A 284 -7.43 -7.12 -24.56
CA TYR A 284 -8.86 -7.40 -24.40
C TYR A 284 -9.58 -6.37 -23.54
N ILE A 285 -8.96 -5.86 -22.46
CA ILE A 285 -9.63 -4.86 -21.61
C ILE A 285 -9.84 -3.56 -22.39
N VAL A 286 -8.82 -3.09 -23.13
CA VAL A 286 -8.88 -1.81 -23.86
C VAL A 286 -10.02 -1.80 -24.88
N GLU A 287 -10.25 -2.92 -25.56
CA GLU A 287 -11.35 -3.07 -26.52
C GLU A 287 -12.75 -3.08 -25.86
N ASP A 288 -12.85 -3.48 -24.58
CA ASP A 288 -14.11 -3.57 -23.85
C ASP A 288 -14.37 -2.39 -22.87
N VAL A 289 -13.52 -1.37 -22.86
CA VAL A 289 -13.75 -0.16 -22.04
C VAL A 289 -14.99 0.59 -22.55
N SER A 290 -15.80 1.09 -21.60
CA SER A 290 -16.94 1.97 -21.89
C SER A 290 -16.85 3.27 -21.10
N TRP A 291 -17.47 4.34 -21.63
CA TRP A 291 -17.42 5.67 -21.02
C TRP A 291 -17.94 5.70 -19.57
N TRP A 292 -19.07 5.03 -19.32
CA TRP A 292 -19.68 4.93 -17.99
C TRP A 292 -19.11 3.78 -17.15
N GLY A 293 -18.29 2.92 -17.74
CA GLY A 293 -17.83 1.69 -17.11
C GLY A 293 -18.86 0.57 -17.17
N LYS A 294 -18.38 -0.67 -17.10
CA LYS A 294 -19.21 -1.88 -17.15
C LYS A 294 -19.82 -2.26 -15.78
N GLY A 295 -19.50 -1.51 -14.73
CA GLY A 295 -19.93 -1.78 -13.37
C GLY A 295 -19.14 -2.91 -12.70
N LEU A 296 -19.28 -3.04 -11.38
CA LEU A 296 -18.61 -4.07 -10.61
C LEU A 296 -19.07 -5.47 -11.04
N GLY A 297 -18.16 -6.45 -10.93
CA GLY A 297 -18.44 -7.84 -11.29
C GLY A 297 -18.52 -8.13 -12.78
N ALA A 298 -18.30 -7.14 -13.65
CA ALA A 298 -18.15 -7.37 -15.08
C ALA A 298 -16.98 -8.33 -15.35
N VAL A 299 -17.03 -9.08 -16.45
CA VAL A 299 -15.95 -9.95 -16.92
C VAL A 299 -15.36 -9.40 -18.21
N ILE A 300 -14.18 -9.84 -18.61
CA ILE A 300 -13.65 -9.56 -19.95
C ILE A 300 -14.21 -10.63 -20.89
N PRO A 301 -14.87 -10.27 -22.00
CA PRO A 301 -15.33 -11.25 -22.97
C PRO A 301 -14.16 -12.09 -23.49
N ASN A 302 -14.34 -13.42 -23.53
CA ASN A 302 -13.38 -14.38 -24.08
C ASN A 302 -12.00 -14.44 -23.38
N PHE A 303 -11.87 -13.86 -22.19
CA PHE A 303 -10.64 -13.93 -21.40
C PHE A 303 -10.94 -14.16 -19.92
N SER A 304 -10.59 -15.34 -19.41
CA SER A 304 -10.59 -15.69 -17.99
C SER A 304 -9.23 -16.26 -17.63
N ARG A 305 -8.66 -15.80 -16.51
CA ARG A 305 -7.45 -16.38 -15.93
C ARG A 305 -7.75 -17.29 -14.74
N ASN A 306 -8.95 -17.19 -14.19
CA ASN A 306 -9.47 -18.00 -13.10
C ASN A 306 -10.99 -18.04 -13.21
N ASP A 307 -11.53 -19.21 -13.53
CA ASP A 307 -12.96 -19.40 -13.79
C ASP A 307 -13.83 -19.22 -12.53
N GLU A 308 -13.23 -19.36 -11.35
CA GLU A 308 -13.93 -19.08 -10.09
C GLU A 308 -14.03 -17.56 -9.80
N ALA A 309 -13.19 -16.75 -10.45
CA ALA A 309 -13.08 -15.31 -10.21
C ALA A 309 -12.85 -14.52 -11.51
N GLU A 310 -13.66 -14.79 -12.55
CA GLU A 310 -13.56 -14.20 -13.90
C GLU A 310 -13.55 -12.66 -13.92
N TYR A 311 -14.09 -12.02 -12.87
CA TYR A 311 -14.13 -10.56 -12.72
C TYR A 311 -12.80 -9.93 -12.25
N GLY A 312 -11.86 -10.74 -11.77
CA GLY A 312 -10.59 -10.32 -11.19
C GLY A 312 -9.47 -10.23 -12.24
N PHE A 313 -8.83 -9.06 -12.35
CA PHE A 313 -7.73 -8.81 -13.30
C PHE A 313 -6.46 -8.41 -12.56
N GLU A 314 -5.29 -8.79 -13.07
CA GLU A 314 -4.00 -8.40 -12.46
C GLU A 314 -3.69 -6.92 -12.65
N LEU A 315 -4.07 -6.37 -13.81
CA LEU A 315 -3.90 -4.97 -14.17
C LEU A 315 -4.93 -4.08 -13.45
N THR A 316 -4.78 -3.93 -12.13
CA THR A 316 -5.81 -3.33 -11.28
C THR A 316 -6.20 -1.92 -11.68
N TYR A 317 -5.25 -1.10 -12.15
CA TYR A 317 -5.55 0.26 -12.58
C TYR A 317 -6.41 0.29 -13.84
N ILE A 318 -6.12 -0.58 -14.80
CA ILE A 318 -6.92 -0.71 -16.03
C ILE A 318 -8.28 -1.34 -15.70
N ASN A 319 -8.31 -2.26 -14.74
CA ASN A 319 -9.56 -2.81 -14.19
C ASN A 319 -10.47 -1.70 -13.63
N LEU A 320 -9.93 -0.72 -12.90
CA LEU A 320 -10.73 0.42 -12.44
C LEU A 320 -11.35 1.21 -13.59
N ILE A 321 -10.61 1.43 -14.68
CA ILE A 321 -11.13 2.11 -15.87
C ILE A 321 -12.26 1.29 -16.49
N HIS A 322 -12.08 -0.03 -16.63
CA HIS A 322 -13.09 -0.93 -17.16
C HIS A 322 -14.39 -0.92 -16.34
N LYS A 323 -14.30 -0.99 -15.00
CA LYS A 323 -15.49 -1.04 -14.13
C LYS A 323 -16.16 0.31 -13.95
N PHE A 324 -15.39 1.38 -13.76
CA PHE A 324 -15.91 2.69 -13.35
C PHE A 324 -15.93 3.74 -14.46
N GLY A 325 -15.35 3.45 -15.63
CA GLY A 325 -15.30 4.39 -16.76
C GLY A 325 -14.63 5.71 -16.38
N ILE A 326 -15.25 6.82 -16.77
CA ILE A 326 -14.76 8.18 -16.46
C ILE A 326 -14.64 8.46 -14.95
N PHE A 327 -15.45 7.78 -14.11
CA PHE A 327 -15.37 7.97 -12.65
C PHE A 327 -14.10 7.36 -12.03
N SER A 328 -13.39 6.49 -12.75
CA SER A 328 -12.05 6.03 -12.34
C SER A 328 -11.05 7.19 -12.22
N CYS A 329 -11.21 8.27 -13.01
CA CYS A 329 -10.36 9.46 -12.93
C CYS A 329 -10.40 10.09 -11.53
N VAL A 330 -11.55 10.08 -10.85
CA VAL A 330 -11.67 10.62 -9.49
C VAL A 330 -10.83 9.79 -8.51
N LEU A 331 -10.78 8.46 -8.66
CA LEU A 331 -9.93 7.58 -7.86
C LEU A 331 -8.44 7.91 -8.06
N PHE A 332 -8.02 8.07 -9.32
CA PHE A 332 -6.62 8.42 -9.65
C PHE A 332 -6.24 9.80 -9.12
N LEU A 333 -7.09 10.81 -9.32
CA LEU A 333 -6.87 12.16 -8.83
C LEU A 333 -6.75 12.20 -7.30
N ASN A 334 -7.52 11.38 -6.59
CA ASN A 334 -7.39 11.27 -5.14
C ASN A 334 -6.02 10.71 -4.71
N TRP A 335 -5.54 9.62 -5.31
CA TRP A 335 -4.21 9.09 -4.98
C TRP A 335 -3.10 10.07 -5.36
N VAL A 336 -3.19 10.69 -6.55
CA VAL A 336 -2.26 11.72 -7.01
C VAL A 336 -2.24 12.89 -6.03
N TYR A 337 -3.40 13.35 -5.54
CA TYR A 337 -3.47 14.41 -4.55
C TYR A 337 -2.76 14.04 -3.23
N VAL A 338 -2.93 12.82 -2.73
CA VAL A 338 -2.26 12.35 -1.51
C VAL A 338 -0.74 12.36 -1.70
N LEU A 339 -0.24 11.76 -2.78
CA LEU A 339 1.18 11.74 -3.13
C LEU A 339 1.72 13.16 -3.28
N PHE A 340 1.08 13.99 -4.08
CA PHE A 340 1.50 15.36 -4.34
C PHE A 340 1.55 16.20 -3.06
N LYS A 341 0.50 16.13 -2.23
CA LYS A 341 0.44 16.88 -0.97
C LYS A 341 1.54 16.46 -0.01
N ALA A 342 1.79 15.15 0.12
CA ALA A 342 2.85 14.63 0.98
C ALA A 342 4.24 15.03 0.46
N CYS A 343 4.51 14.88 -0.84
CA CYS A 343 5.73 15.35 -1.50
C CYS A 343 5.96 16.85 -1.27
N ARG A 344 4.93 17.67 -1.53
CA ARG A 344 4.99 19.13 -1.34
C ARG A 344 5.34 19.49 0.11
N ASN A 345 4.75 18.80 1.07
CA ASN A 345 5.03 19.02 2.49
C ASN A 345 6.48 18.68 2.84
N VAL A 346 7.00 17.53 2.41
CA VAL A 346 8.41 17.14 2.62
C VAL A 346 9.35 18.16 1.97
N TYR A 347 9.09 18.51 0.71
CA TYR A 347 9.89 19.47 -0.06
C TYR A 347 9.96 20.86 0.61
N HIS A 348 8.84 21.34 1.15
CA HIS A 348 8.76 22.62 1.86
C HIS A 348 9.02 22.53 3.36
N ARG A 349 9.49 21.38 3.88
CA ARG A 349 9.80 21.18 5.31
C ARG A 349 8.61 21.40 6.26
N LYS A 350 7.39 21.12 5.80
CA LYS A 350 6.17 21.22 6.59
C LYS A 350 5.72 19.82 7.00
N ASN A 351 5.58 19.58 8.31
CA ASN A 351 5.03 18.31 8.82
C ASN A 351 5.74 17.09 8.20
N VAL A 352 7.08 17.12 8.21
CA VAL A 352 7.93 16.22 7.41
C VAL A 352 7.73 14.77 7.85
N PHE A 353 7.66 14.52 9.16
CA PHE A 353 7.48 13.17 9.68
C PHE A 353 6.18 12.52 9.17
N ASN A 354 5.04 13.18 9.38
CA ASN A 354 3.75 12.63 8.95
C ASN A 354 3.64 12.51 7.44
N SER A 355 4.25 13.44 6.69
CA SER A 355 4.21 13.43 5.23
C SER A 355 5.09 12.31 4.66
N SER A 356 6.26 12.07 5.24
CA SER A 356 7.09 10.91 4.88
C SER A 356 6.40 9.60 5.23
N LEU A 357 5.83 9.48 6.43
CA LEU A 357 5.09 8.28 6.82
C LEU A 357 3.89 8.04 5.89
N SER A 358 3.18 9.09 5.51
CA SER A 358 2.10 9.05 4.53
C SER A 358 2.57 8.57 3.15
N LEU A 359 3.73 9.00 2.66
CA LEU A 359 4.31 8.48 1.41
C LEU A 359 4.59 6.98 1.55
N GLY A 360 5.25 6.55 2.62
CA GLY A 360 5.49 5.13 2.86
C GLY A 360 4.20 4.29 2.89
N CYS A 361 3.13 4.79 3.51
CA CYS A 361 1.81 4.14 3.48
C CYS A 361 1.21 4.02 2.06
N MET A 362 1.59 4.88 1.12
CA MET A 362 1.16 4.79 -0.29
C MET A 362 2.05 3.87 -1.14
N GLY A 363 3.07 3.23 -0.55
CA GLY A 363 3.97 2.33 -1.27
C GLY A 363 3.28 1.14 -1.94
N TYR A 364 2.11 0.72 -1.47
CA TYR A 364 1.33 -0.38 -2.08
C TYR A 364 0.81 -0.07 -3.50
N LEU A 365 0.79 1.21 -3.91
CA LEU A 365 0.35 1.60 -5.25
C LEU A 365 1.21 0.95 -6.34
N PHE A 366 2.52 0.81 -6.12
CA PHE A 366 3.44 0.25 -7.10
C PHE A 366 3.25 -1.25 -7.31
N PRO A 367 3.21 -2.10 -6.27
CA PRO A 367 2.92 -3.52 -6.50
C PRO A 367 1.52 -3.78 -7.06
N SER A 368 0.58 -2.85 -6.87
CA SER A 368 -0.77 -2.93 -7.47
C SER A 368 -0.79 -2.78 -9.00
N VAL A 369 0.31 -2.35 -9.64
CA VAL A 369 0.39 -2.20 -11.10
C VAL A 369 0.17 -3.53 -11.81
N GLY A 370 0.79 -4.60 -11.30
CA GLY A 370 0.71 -5.94 -11.87
C GLY A 370 0.08 -6.98 -10.94
N ASN A 371 -0.62 -6.56 -9.88
CA ASN A 371 -1.25 -7.47 -8.93
C ASN A 371 -2.60 -6.92 -8.44
N PRO A 372 -3.62 -7.77 -8.22
CA PRO A 372 -4.98 -7.39 -7.81
C PRO A 372 -5.11 -6.99 -6.32
N LEU A 373 -4.22 -6.14 -5.80
CA LEU A 373 -4.15 -5.80 -4.36
C LEU A 373 -4.61 -4.38 -4.01
N LEU A 374 -4.86 -3.52 -4.99
CA LEU A 374 -5.09 -2.08 -4.78
C LEU A 374 -6.21 -1.76 -3.77
N MET A 375 -7.27 -2.58 -3.80
CA MET A 375 -8.42 -2.47 -2.89
C MET A 375 -8.46 -3.58 -1.84
N HIS A 376 -7.32 -4.20 -1.53
CA HIS A 376 -7.24 -5.07 -0.37
C HIS A 376 -7.46 -4.25 0.92
N PRO A 377 -8.13 -4.80 1.95
CA PRO A 377 -8.40 -4.08 3.20
C PRO A 377 -7.17 -3.41 3.82
N ALA A 378 -6.03 -4.11 3.84
CA ALA A 378 -4.78 -3.56 4.38
C ALA A 378 -4.28 -2.34 3.57
N CYS A 379 -4.36 -2.40 2.24
CA CYS A 379 -3.98 -1.30 1.36
C CYS A 379 -4.89 -0.08 1.52
N VAL A 380 -6.21 -0.30 1.60
CA VAL A 380 -7.18 0.77 1.85
C VAL A 380 -6.97 1.41 3.23
N LEU A 381 -6.68 0.60 4.26
CA LEU A 381 -6.33 1.08 5.58
C LEU A 381 -5.06 1.92 5.59
N LEU A 382 -4.01 1.49 4.86
CA LEU A 382 -2.79 2.28 4.70
C LEU A 382 -3.09 3.65 4.04
N ASN A 383 -3.96 3.71 3.03
CA ASN A 383 -4.39 4.98 2.46
C ASN A 383 -5.21 5.84 3.47
N CYS A 384 -6.08 5.22 4.27
CA CYS A 384 -6.79 5.92 5.35
C CYS A 384 -5.82 6.53 6.37
N ILE A 385 -4.77 5.79 6.74
CA ILE A 385 -3.69 6.24 7.62
C ILE A 385 -2.94 7.41 6.96
N ALA A 386 -2.57 7.30 5.69
CA ALA A 386 -1.91 8.36 4.93
C ALA A 386 -2.72 9.67 4.95
N LEU A 387 -4.01 9.59 4.60
CA LEU A 387 -4.94 10.72 4.64
C LEU A 387 -5.05 11.32 6.05
N TYR A 388 -5.10 10.47 7.07
CA TYR A 388 -5.23 10.90 8.47
C TYR A 388 -3.97 11.62 8.98
N LEU A 389 -2.79 11.13 8.60
CA LEU A 389 -1.49 11.77 8.90
C LEU A 389 -1.39 13.14 8.24
N LEU A 390 -1.77 13.28 6.98
CA LEU A 390 -1.81 14.58 6.27
C LEU A 390 -2.91 15.52 6.78
N ARG A 391 -3.93 14.97 7.45
CA ARG A 391 -4.96 15.74 8.17
C ARG A 391 -4.44 16.26 9.51
N LYS A 392 -3.49 15.62 10.18
CA LYS A 392 -2.90 16.17 11.41
C LYS A 392 -2.02 17.37 11.06
N LYS A 393 -2.12 18.43 11.86
CA LYS A 393 -1.08 19.48 11.88
C LYS A 393 -0.11 19.05 12.97
N GLU A 394 1.19 19.14 12.69
CA GLU A 394 2.20 19.23 13.74
C GLU A 394 2.20 20.65 14.31
#